data_AF-A0A5C1WCT2-F1
#
_entry.id   AF-A0A5C1WCT2-F1
#
_cell.length_a   1.000
_cell.length_b   1.000
_cell.length_c   1.000
_cell.angle_alpha   90.00
_cell.angle_beta   90.00
_cell.angle_gamma   90.00
#
_symmetry.space_group_name_H-M   'P 1'
#
loop_
_entity.id
_entity.type
_entity.pdbx_description
1 polymer ?
#
loop_
_entity_poly.entity_id
_entity_poly.type
_entity_poly.pdbx_seq_one_letter_code
_entity_poly.pdbx_strand_id
1 'polypeptide(L)'
;MTEKTRGKPGGGVSIGIHVEGATNVTIENNIIVGATIPIVVGHGVTGTIKGNVVRDDPKSSMPTTDIDTLLREVNHSTAPLLPAFCALCGTLFPTRNYVLAGRYLDIQNNTEPCPSCGDPSAKLSDGIYDLAGQVARILGAPDITVDRLKAIGLIIEDVRQGLISPADVSATIEQHSPELSDLWKWAIANGVGIVSLLVAAIALWFQMDSKTDLYLSEIHAELKKGRLQIEDLVAKKELRCEPIAPTQVDPASNETASKLKTDRKPKAKHLRRKAEAERRKQLRPRQRHKP
;
A
#
# COMPACT_ATOMS: atom_id res chain seq x y z
N MET A 1 3.64 12.72 -36.06
CA MET A 1 2.93 13.07 -34.81
C MET A 1 1.54 12.48 -34.88
N THR A 2 1.33 11.32 -34.25
CA THR A 2 0.02 10.65 -34.18
C THR A 2 -0.68 11.10 -32.91
N GLU A 3 -1.63 12.00 -33.04
CA GLU A 3 -2.48 12.46 -31.95
C GLU A 3 -3.46 11.33 -31.57
N LYS A 4 -3.13 10.60 -30.51
CA LYS A 4 -3.95 9.51 -29.98
C LYS A 4 -5.10 10.14 -29.20
N THR A 5 -6.24 10.37 -29.85
CA THR A 5 -7.47 10.85 -29.19
C THR A 5 -7.88 9.84 -28.11
N ARG A 6 -7.70 10.21 -26.83
CA ARG A 6 -8.21 9.44 -25.68
C ARG A 6 -9.73 9.45 -25.75
N GLY A 7 -10.32 8.36 -26.25
CA GLY A 7 -11.76 8.14 -26.11
C GLY A 7 -12.12 8.17 -24.62
N LYS A 8 -13.12 8.97 -24.24
CA LYS A 8 -13.66 8.94 -22.89
C LYS A 8 -14.06 7.48 -22.58
N PRO A 9 -13.56 6.87 -21.50
CA PRO A 9 -13.97 5.54 -21.13
C PRO A 9 -15.49 5.55 -20.97
N GLY A 10 -16.20 4.76 -21.78
CA GLY A 10 -17.64 4.59 -21.67
C GLY A 10 -17.99 4.15 -20.24
N GLY A 11 -19.14 4.58 -19.73
CA GLY A 11 -19.56 4.43 -18.33
C GLY A 11 -19.58 2.99 -17.81
N GLY A 12 -18.41 2.45 -17.52
CA GLY A 12 -18.20 1.19 -16.83
C GLY A 12 -18.52 1.35 -15.35
N VAL A 13 -19.05 0.29 -14.75
CA VAL A 13 -19.28 0.23 -13.30
C VAL A 13 -17.92 0.23 -12.63
N SER A 14 -17.62 1.29 -11.88
CA SER A 14 -16.45 1.36 -11.01
C SER A 14 -16.68 0.49 -9.79
N ILE A 15 -15.98 -0.64 -9.70
CA ILE A 15 -15.99 -1.49 -8.51
C ILE A 15 -14.79 -1.10 -7.66
N GLY A 16 -15.04 -0.43 -6.54
CA GLY A 16 -14.06 -0.17 -5.48
C GLY A 16 -14.58 -0.76 -4.17
N ILE A 17 -13.69 -1.33 -3.36
CA ILE A 17 -14.02 -1.76 -2.00
C ILE A 17 -13.60 -0.63 -1.07
N HIS A 18 -14.55 -0.07 -0.32
CA HIS A 18 -14.30 0.97 0.67
C HIS A 18 -14.76 0.48 2.02
N VAL A 19 -13.83 0.34 2.97
CA VAL A 19 -14.15 -0.07 4.34
C VAL A 19 -13.64 0.96 5.33
N GLU A 20 -14.49 1.40 6.25
CA GLU A 20 -14.16 2.36 7.30
C GLU A 20 -14.68 1.89 8.66
N GLY A 21 -14.07 2.40 9.73
CA GLY A 21 -14.47 2.16 11.12
C GLY A 21 -13.76 0.99 11.78
N ALA A 22 -14.07 0.76 13.06
CA ALA A 22 -13.46 -0.30 13.87
C ALA A 22 -14.00 -1.68 13.49
N THR A 23 -13.53 -2.23 12.37
CA THR A 23 -13.97 -3.52 11.82
C THR A 23 -12.78 -4.42 11.51
N ASN A 24 -13.01 -5.74 11.55
CA ASN A 24 -12.06 -6.72 11.04
C ASN A 24 -12.44 -7.08 9.60
N VAL A 25 -11.52 -6.92 8.66
CA VAL A 25 -11.75 -7.09 7.23
C VAL A 25 -10.86 -8.19 6.67
N THR A 26 -11.43 -9.10 5.90
CA THR A 26 -10.71 -10.15 5.19
C THR A 26 -11.01 -10.02 3.70
N ILE A 27 -9.99 -9.68 2.90
CA ILE A 27 -10.07 -9.57 1.44
C ILE A 27 -9.05 -10.54 0.86
N GLU A 28 -9.53 -11.72 0.42
CA GLU A 28 -8.64 -12.80 0.00
C GLU A 28 -8.99 -13.36 -1.39
N ASN A 29 -7.95 -13.66 -2.17
CA ASN A 29 -8.03 -14.41 -3.42
C ASN A 29 -8.99 -13.82 -4.48
N ASN A 30 -9.11 -12.49 -4.53
CA ASN A 30 -9.97 -11.81 -5.49
C ASN A 30 -9.21 -11.47 -6.78
N ILE A 31 -9.87 -11.64 -7.93
CA ILE A 31 -9.39 -11.11 -9.22
C ILE A 31 -10.15 -9.82 -9.51
N ILE A 32 -9.45 -8.69 -9.51
CA ILE A 32 -10.02 -7.36 -9.69
C ILE A 32 -9.68 -6.90 -11.10
N VAL A 33 -10.68 -6.83 -11.97
CA VAL A 33 -10.49 -6.47 -13.39
C VAL A 33 -11.02 -5.06 -13.64
N GLY A 34 -10.19 -4.19 -14.21
CA GLY A 34 -10.61 -2.86 -14.65
C GLY A 34 -11.04 -1.92 -13.52
N ALA A 35 -10.50 -2.09 -12.31
CA ALA A 35 -10.84 -1.24 -11.18
C ALA A 35 -10.40 0.20 -11.43
N THR A 36 -11.36 1.13 -11.51
CA THR A 36 -11.10 2.56 -11.64
C THR A 36 -10.90 3.24 -10.28
N ILE A 37 -11.33 2.60 -9.19
CA ILE A 37 -11.19 3.08 -7.81
C ILE A 37 -10.32 2.05 -7.06
N PRO A 38 -9.31 2.47 -6.28
CA PRO A 38 -8.50 1.55 -5.50
C PRO A 38 -9.32 0.86 -4.40
N ILE A 39 -8.78 -0.22 -3.83
CA ILE A 39 -9.25 -0.76 -2.55
C ILE A 39 -8.84 0.21 -1.46
N VAL A 40 -9.81 0.68 -0.68
CA VAL A 40 -9.61 1.63 0.40
C VAL A 40 -9.95 0.96 1.72
N VAL A 41 -8.96 0.91 2.60
CA VAL A 41 -9.11 0.45 3.97
C VAL A 41 -8.82 1.64 4.87
N GLY A 42 -9.86 2.18 5.50
CA GLY A 42 -9.80 3.35 6.35
C GLY A 42 -9.22 3.09 7.74
N HIS A 43 -9.16 4.15 8.54
CA HIS A 43 -8.66 4.09 9.90
C HIS A 43 -9.48 3.18 10.82
N GLY A 44 -8.80 2.59 11.80
CA GLY A 44 -9.42 1.73 12.80
C GLY A 44 -9.75 0.32 12.31
N VAL A 45 -9.59 0.05 11.01
CA VAL A 45 -9.74 -1.29 10.44
C VAL A 45 -8.52 -2.12 10.79
N THR A 46 -8.75 -3.37 11.15
CA THR A 46 -7.73 -4.43 11.26
C THR A 46 -8.06 -5.55 10.29
N GLY A 47 -7.09 -6.41 9.94
CA GLY A 47 -7.41 -7.64 9.23
C GLY A 47 -6.41 -8.03 8.16
N THR A 48 -6.90 -8.69 7.12
CA THR A 48 -6.08 -9.49 6.22
C THR A 48 -6.41 -9.19 4.75
N ILE A 49 -5.38 -8.92 3.95
CA ILE A 49 -5.50 -8.68 2.51
C ILE A 49 -4.51 -9.62 1.80
N LYS A 50 -4.99 -10.72 1.23
CA LYS A 50 -4.09 -11.75 0.66
C LYS A 50 -4.47 -12.26 -0.71
N GLY A 51 -3.48 -12.56 -1.55
CA GLY A 51 -3.70 -13.28 -2.81
C GLY A 51 -4.56 -12.53 -3.83
N ASN A 52 -4.76 -11.22 -3.69
CA ASN A 52 -5.56 -10.46 -4.62
C ASN A 52 -4.75 -10.08 -5.86
N VAL A 53 -5.36 -10.21 -7.04
CA VAL A 53 -4.71 -9.97 -8.33
C VAL A 53 -5.48 -8.89 -9.08
N VAL A 54 -4.85 -7.74 -9.33
CA VAL A 54 -5.42 -6.68 -10.16
C VAL A 54 -5.01 -6.87 -11.62
N ARG A 55 -5.97 -6.83 -12.55
CA ARG A 55 -5.76 -6.95 -13.99
C ARG A 55 -6.44 -5.82 -14.75
N ASP A 56 -5.91 -5.54 -15.95
CA ASP A 56 -6.46 -4.54 -16.88
C ASP A 56 -6.73 -3.19 -16.22
N ASP A 57 -5.87 -2.79 -15.28
CA ASP A 57 -6.05 -1.57 -14.51
C ASP A 57 -5.88 -0.33 -15.40
N PRO A 58 -6.93 0.47 -15.65
CA PRO A 58 -6.78 1.69 -16.44
C PRO A 58 -5.80 2.68 -15.80
N LYS A 59 -5.61 2.63 -14.47
CA LYS A 59 -4.68 3.49 -13.72
C LYS A 59 -3.22 3.16 -13.97
N SER A 60 -2.90 1.94 -14.43
CA SER A 60 -1.51 1.57 -14.79
C SER A 60 -0.94 2.47 -15.89
N SER A 61 -1.79 2.91 -16.82
CA SER A 61 -1.43 3.79 -17.93
C SER A 61 -1.54 5.29 -17.62
N MET A 62 -2.04 5.66 -16.43
CA MET A 62 -2.23 7.05 -16.05
C MET A 62 -0.89 7.71 -15.65
N PRO A 63 -0.72 9.02 -15.97
CA PRO A 63 0.36 9.83 -15.41
C PRO A 63 0.32 9.83 -13.88
N THR A 64 1.49 9.85 -13.26
CA THR A 64 1.62 9.84 -11.78
C THR A 64 0.87 10.99 -11.11
N THR A 65 0.85 12.19 -11.72
CA THR A 65 0.13 13.36 -11.20
C THR A 65 -1.38 13.15 -11.06
N ASP A 66 -1.97 12.42 -12.00
CA ASP A 66 -3.40 12.15 -12.01
C ASP A 66 -3.75 11.13 -10.92
N ILE A 67 -2.83 10.20 -10.67
CA ILE A 67 -2.95 9.20 -9.60
C ILE A 67 -2.82 9.85 -8.25
N ASP A 68 -1.85 10.74 -8.04
CA ASP A 68 -1.73 11.47 -6.77
C ASP A 68 -3.01 12.27 -6.47
N THR A 69 -3.64 12.80 -7.51
CA THR A 69 -4.93 13.50 -7.38
C THR A 69 -6.05 12.54 -7.00
N LEU A 70 -6.22 11.43 -7.73
CA LEU A 70 -7.20 10.39 -7.40
C LEU A 70 -6.98 9.83 -5.99
N LEU A 71 -5.73 9.58 -5.63
CA LEU A 71 -5.36 9.09 -4.32
C LEU A 71 -5.66 10.15 -3.27
N ARG A 72 -5.40 11.45 -3.48
CA ARG A 72 -5.80 12.48 -2.51
C ARG A 72 -7.32 12.63 -2.36
N GLU A 73 -8.06 12.45 -3.45
CA GLU A 73 -9.53 12.51 -3.41
C GLU A 73 -10.13 11.35 -2.63
N VAL A 74 -9.59 10.15 -2.82
CA VAL A 74 -10.06 8.92 -2.16
C VAL A 74 -9.46 8.78 -0.76
N ASN A 75 -8.23 9.25 -0.58
CA ASN A 75 -7.47 9.20 0.65
C ASN A 75 -7.63 10.51 1.41
N HIS A 76 -8.76 10.64 2.11
CA HIS A 76 -8.89 11.64 3.17
C HIS A 76 -7.92 11.39 4.34
N SER A 77 -7.21 10.26 4.34
CA SER A 77 -6.16 9.94 5.29
C SER A 77 -4.77 10.25 4.73
N THR A 78 -3.85 10.66 5.59
CA THR A 78 -2.42 10.82 5.25
C THR A 78 -1.69 9.46 5.19
N ALA A 79 -2.41 8.38 4.85
CA ALA A 79 -1.86 7.04 4.94
C ALA A 79 -0.77 6.83 3.88
N PRO A 80 0.37 6.26 4.28
CA PRO A 80 1.48 5.98 3.36
C PRO A 80 1.09 4.90 2.36
N LEU A 81 1.48 5.08 1.10
CA LEU A 81 1.31 4.07 0.06
C LEU A 81 2.37 2.99 0.23
N LEU A 82 1.97 1.73 0.14
CA LEU A 82 2.91 0.62 0.17
C LEU A 82 3.66 0.49 -1.16
N PRO A 83 4.94 0.09 -1.14
CA PRO A 83 5.69 -0.14 -2.36
C PRO A 83 5.26 -1.46 -3.01
N ALA A 84 5.31 -1.48 -4.35
CA ALA A 84 5.18 -2.65 -5.18
C ALA A 84 6.43 -2.81 -6.06
N PHE A 85 6.82 -4.06 -6.33
CA PHE A 85 8.01 -4.43 -7.08
C PHE A 85 7.64 -5.28 -8.30
N CYS A 86 8.09 -4.87 -9.48
CA CYS A 86 7.92 -5.65 -10.71
C CYS A 86 9.16 -6.50 -10.99
N ALA A 87 9.04 -7.82 -10.89
CA ALA A 87 10.14 -8.75 -11.19
C ALA A 87 10.59 -8.72 -12.65
N LEU A 88 9.69 -8.38 -13.59
CA LEU A 88 10.00 -8.38 -15.03
C LEU A 88 10.93 -7.21 -15.43
N CYS A 89 10.68 -6.00 -14.93
CA CYS A 89 11.44 -4.80 -15.32
C CYS A 89 12.25 -4.18 -14.19
N GLY A 90 12.19 -4.75 -12.97
CA GLY A 90 12.91 -4.26 -11.79
C GLY A 90 12.40 -2.93 -11.22
N THR A 91 11.29 -2.39 -11.71
CA THR A 91 10.75 -1.12 -11.20
C THR A 91 10.14 -1.30 -9.81
N LEU A 92 10.53 -0.43 -8.88
CA LEU A 92 9.86 -0.21 -7.59
C LEU A 92 8.96 1.03 -7.70
N PHE A 93 7.69 0.93 -7.30
CA PHE A 93 6.72 2.03 -7.41
C PHE A 93 5.70 2.00 -6.28
N PRO A 94 5.10 3.14 -5.89
CA PRO A 94 4.00 3.14 -4.92
C PRO A 94 2.77 2.48 -5.53
N THR A 95 2.08 1.68 -4.73
CA THR A 95 0.87 0.99 -5.18
C THR A 95 -0.21 1.96 -5.67
N ARG A 96 -0.90 1.59 -6.75
CA ARG A 96 -1.97 2.39 -7.37
C ARG A 96 -3.36 1.82 -7.03
N ASN A 97 -3.40 0.62 -6.46
CA ASN A 97 -4.63 -0.13 -6.26
C ASN A 97 -5.00 -0.33 -4.79
N TYR A 98 -4.11 0.01 -3.85
CA TYR A 98 -4.35 -0.18 -2.42
C TYR A 98 -4.09 1.12 -1.66
N VAL A 99 -5.11 1.63 -0.96
CA VAL A 99 -5.04 2.78 -0.07
C VAL A 99 -5.36 2.30 1.33
N LEU A 100 -4.34 2.14 2.17
CA LEU A 100 -4.44 1.38 3.42
C LEU A 100 -4.06 2.26 4.61
N ALA A 101 -5.02 2.52 5.49
CA ALA A 101 -4.91 3.33 6.70
C ALA A 101 -5.24 2.54 7.98
N GLY A 102 -5.33 1.21 7.87
CA GLY A 102 -5.66 0.31 8.97
C GLY A 102 -4.51 0.05 9.95
N ARG A 103 -4.84 -0.55 11.09
CA ARG A 103 -3.87 -1.08 12.07
C ARG A 103 -3.72 -2.59 11.88
N TYR A 104 -2.53 -3.12 12.08
CA TYR A 104 -2.29 -4.58 12.06
C TYR A 104 -2.88 -5.25 10.80
N LEU A 105 -2.57 -4.71 9.63
CA LEU A 105 -2.98 -5.28 8.36
C LEU A 105 -1.97 -6.34 7.92
N ASP A 106 -2.40 -7.60 7.82
CA ASP A 106 -1.62 -8.70 7.27
C ASP A 106 -1.79 -8.76 5.75
N ILE A 107 -0.77 -8.32 5.02
CA ILE A 107 -0.78 -8.16 3.57
C ILE A 107 0.16 -9.19 2.98
N GLN A 108 -0.34 -10.10 2.13
CA GLN A 108 0.50 -11.15 1.54
C GLN A 108 0.10 -11.49 0.10
N ASN A 109 1.08 -11.70 -0.77
CA ASN A 109 0.89 -12.25 -2.11
C ASN A 109 -0.12 -11.47 -2.98
N ASN A 110 -0.21 -10.15 -2.81
CA ASN A 110 -1.07 -9.33 -3.66
C ASN A 110 -0.27 -8.84 -4.88
N THR A 111 -0.90 -8.78 -6.05
CA THR A 111 -0.26 -8.27 -7.27
C THR A 111 -1.08 -7.19 -7.95
N GLU A 112 -0.38 -6.31 -8.68
CA GLU A 112 -0.98 -5.28 -9.52
C GLU A 112 -0.20 -5.06 -10.83
N PRO A 113 -0.80 -4.39 -11.83
CA PRO A 113 -0.09 -4.07 -13.06
C PRO A 113 1.01 -3.04 -12.87
N CYS A 114 2.20 -3.35 -13.36
CA CYS A 114 3.36 -2.47 -13.35
C CYS A 114 3.10 -1.24 -14.25
N PRO A 115 3.25 -0.01 -13.74
CA PRO A 115 3.02 1.19 -14.55
C PRO A 115 4.10 1.43 -15.60
N SER A 116 5.28 0.81 -15.46
CA SER A 116 6.39 0.97 -16.40
C SER A 116 6.27 0.04 -17.62
N CYS A 117 5.98 -1.25 -17.39
CA CYS A 117 5.97 -2.27 -18.46
C CYS A 117 4.59 -2.92 -18.71
N GLY A 118 3.60 -2.67 -17.86
CA GLY A 118 2.25 -3.25 -17.97
C GLY A 118 2.11 -4.66 -17.43
N ASP A 119 3.18 -5.29 -16.94
CA ASP A 119 3.12 -6.65 -16.41
C ASP A 119 2.20 -6.77 -15.19
N PRO A 120 1.23 -7.71 -15.16
CA PRO A 120 0.23 -7.82 -14.09
C PRO A 120 0.74 -8.50 -12.80
N SER A 121 2.01 -8.89 -12.76
CA SER A 121 2.60 -9.67 -11.66
C SER A 121 3.50 -8.87 -10.74
N ALA A 122 3.43 -7.52 -10.77
CA ALA A 122 4.16 -6.71 -9.80
C ALA A 122 3.60 -6.99 -8.40
N LYS A 123 4.48 -7.40 -7.49
CA LYS A 123 4.11 -7.83 -6.14
C LYS A 123 4.05 -6.62 -5.21
N LEU A 124 2.94 -6.48 -4.49
CA LEU A 124 2.84 -5.57 -3.37
C LEU A 124 3.76 -6.04 -2.24
N SER A 125 4.29 -5.11 -1.45
CA SER A 125 5.09 -5.44 -0.27
C SER A 125 4.30 -6.29 0.73
N ASP A 126 4.83 -7.47 1.05
CA ASP A 126 4.25 -8.40 2.02
C ASP A 126 4.65 -8.03 3.44
N GLY A 127 3.80 -8.35 4.41
CA GLY A 127 4.06 -8.16 5.83
C GLY A 127 2.84 -7.78 6.65
N ILE A 128 3.04 -7.62 7.95
CA ILE A 128 2.07 -7.09 8.90
C ILE A 128 2.40 -5.61 9.10
N TYR A 129 1.46 -4.73 8.81
CA TYR A 129 1.68 -3.29 8.86
C TYR A 129 0.78 -2.61 9.90
N ASP A 130 1.33 -1.65 10.64
CA ASP A 130 0.55 -0.62 11.31
C ASP A 130 0.62 0.68 10.48
N LEU A 131 -0.49 1.00 9.81
CA LEU A 131 -0.63 2.14 8.90
C LEU A 131 -1.51 3.23 9.49
N ALA A 132 -1.86 3.18 10.78
CA ALA A 132 -2.66 4.23 11.42
C ALA A 132 -1.88 5.52 11.71
N GLY A 133 -0.57 5.53 11.50
CA GLY A 133 0.28 6.71 11.64
C GLY A 133 0.65 7.34 10.30
N GLN A 134 1.45 8.41 10.33
CA GLN A 134 2.02 9.03 9.13
C GLN A 134 3.13 8.20 8.48
N VAL A 135 3.64 7.19 9.20
CA VAL A 135 4.73 6.33 8.75
C VAL A 135 4.27 4.88 8.81
N ALA A 136 4.46 4.15 7.71
CA ALA A 136 4.17 2.73 7.65
C ALA A 136 5.14 2.00 8.57
N ARG A 137 4.63 1.32 9.60
CA ARG A 137 5.46 0.48 10.46
C ARG A 137 5.30 -0.98 10.05
N ILE A 138 6.39 -1.58 9.63
CA ILE A 138 6.46 -3.02 9.40
C ILE A 138 6.60 -3.69 10.78
N LEU A 139 5.58 -4.47 11.15
CA LEU A 139 5.57 -5.26 12.39
C LEU A 139 6.14 -6.67 12.17
N GLY A 140 6.10 -7.15 10.92
CA GLY A 140 6.74 -8.39 10.50
C GLY A 140 6.74 -8.47 8.97
N ALA A 141 7.87 -8.86 8.38
CA ALA A 141 8.00 -9.15 6.95
C ALA A 141 8.57 -10.57 6.80
N PRO A 142 8.42 -11.23 5.64
CA PRO A 142 9.05 -12.53 5.40
C PRO A 142 10.55 -12.48 5.73
N ASP A 143 11.02 -13.45 6.51
CA ASP A 143 12.36 -13.51 7.08
C ASP A 143 13.46 -13.72 6.02
N ILE A 144 13.74 -12.74 5.16
CA ILE A 144 15.15 -12.43 4.91
C ILE A 144 15.58 -11.61 6.13
N THR A 145 15.77 -12.30 7.25
CA THR A 145 16.25 -11.67 8.46
C THR A 145 17.64 -11.11 8.17
N VAL A 146 17.92 -9.94 8.73
CA VAL A 146 19.28 -9.37 8.80
C VAL A 146 20.28 -10.45 9.23
N ASP A 147 19.86 -11.38 10.10
CA ASP A 147 20.66 -12.52 10.55
C ASP A 147 21.00 -13.52 9.44
N ARG A 148 20.08 -13.80 8.50
CA ARG A 148 20.37 -14.66 7.33
C ARG A 148 21.36 -13.99 6.37
N LEU A 149 21.21 -12.68 6.14
CA LEU A 149 22.19 -11.92 5.36
C LEU A 149 23.55 -11.87 6.03
N LYS A 150 23.59 -11.72 7.37
CA LYS A 150 24.83 -11.83 8.17
C LYS A 150 25.46 -13.21 8.07
N ALA A 151 24.67 -14.28 8.16
CA ALA A 151 25.18 -15.65 8.00
C ALA A 151 25.85 -15.84 6.63
N ILE A 152 25.26 -15.32 5.55
CA ILE A 152 25.87 -15.36 4.22
C ILE A 152 27.13 -14.50 4.14
N GLY A 153 27.12 -13.32 4.77
CA GLY A 153 28.31 -12.47 4.89
C GLY A 153 29.48 -13.20 5.56
N LEU A 154 29.22 -13.98 6.62
CA LEU A 154 30.23 -14.80 7.29
C LEU A 154 30.75 -15.92 6.38
N ILE A 155 29.88 -16.62 5.67
CA ILE A 155 30.29 -17.67 4.72
C ILE A 155 31.18 -17.09 3.61
N ILE A 156 30.85 -15.91 3.08
CA ILE A 156 31.67 -15.22 2.06
C ILE A 156 33.06 -14.87 2.63
N GLU A 157 33.12 -14.43 3.89
CA GLU A 157 34.38 -14.09 4.55
C GLU A 157 35.25 -15.34 4.78
N ASP A 158 34.65 -16.46 5.19
CA ASP A 158 35.36 -17.74 5.35
C ASP A 158 35.95 -18.23 4.02
N VAL A 159 35.23 -18.05 2.91
CA VAL A 159 35.75 -18.35 1.56
C VAL A 159 36.91 -17.45 1.18
N ARG A 160 36.80 -16.15 1.50
CA ARG A 160 37.86 -15.16 1.24
C ARG A 160 39.14 -15.51 2.00
N GLN A 161 39.00 -16.06 3.22
CA GLN A 161 40.12 -16.51 4.05
C GLN A 161 40.63 -17.90 3.66
N GLY A 162 39.98 -18.60 2.71
CA GLY A 162 40.34 -19.95 2.29
C GLY A 162 40.01 -21.03 3.32
N LEU A 163 39.12 -20.73 4.28
CA LEU A 163 38.68 -21.68 5.31
C LEU A 163 37.67 -22.70 4.77
N ILE A 164 36.88 -22.30 3.78
CA ILE A 164 35.86 -23.13 3.14
C ILE A 164 36.13 -23.22 1.63
N SER A 165 36.05 -24.42 1.07
CA SER A 165 36.23 -24.60 -0.37
C SER A 165 35.01 -24.08 -1.15
N PRO A 166 35.16 -23.55 -2.38
CA PRO A 166 34.03 -23.04 -3.17
C PRO A 166 32.89 -24.05 -3.38
N ALA A 167 33.19 -25.35 -3.37
CA ALA A 167 32.19 -26.42 -3.50
C ALA A 167 31.34 -26.56 -2.22
N ASP A 168 31.93 -26.33 -1.06
CA ASP A 168 31.24 -26.46 0.23
C ASP A 168 30.31 -25.27 0.49
N VAL A 169 30.60 -24.10 -0.09
CA VAL A 169 29.79 -22.87 0.02
C VAL A 169 28.33 -23.10 -0.37
N SER A 170 28.10 -23.81 -1.47
CA SER A 170 26.74 -24.07 -1.93
C SER A 170 25.95 -24.91 -0.92
N ALA A 171 26.58 -25.89 -0.26
CA ALA A 171 25.93 -26.70 0.75
C ALA A 171 25.66 -25.88 2.03
N THR A 172 26.60 -25.03 2.44
CA THR A 172 26.42 -24.16 3.61
C THR A 172 25.33 -23.10 3.38
N ILE A 173 25.27 -22.48 2.19
CA ILE A 173 24.20 -21.53 1.84
C ILE A 173 22.85 -22.24 1.81
N GLU A 174 22.77 -23.44 1.23
CA GLU A 174 21.52 -24.23 1.18
C GLU A 174 21.01 -24.61 2.58
N GLN A 175 21.91 -24.85 3.54
CA GLN A 175 21.54 -25.11 4.94
C GLN A 175 20.95 -23.87 5.65
N HIS A 176 21.48 -22.68 5.39
CA HIS A 176 21.07 -21.46 6.08
C HIS A 176 19.93 -20.70 5.39
N SER A 177 19.87 -20.74 4.06
CA SER A 177 18.86 -20.05 3.26
C SER A 177 18.65 -20.80 1.92
N PRO A 178 17.68 -21.73 1.86
CA PRO A 178 17.41 -22.49 0.63
C PRO A 178 17.02 -21.57 -0.53
N GLU A 179 16.32 -20.48 -0.27
CA GLU A 179 15.93 -19.47 -1.27
C GLU A 179 17.14 -18.78 -1.93
N LEU A 180 18.21 -18.53 -1.18
CA LEU A 180 19.44 -17.90 -1.69
C LEU A 180 20.37 -18.91 -2.36
N SER A 181 20.18 -20.22 -2.12
CA SER A 181 20.96 -21.27 -2.76
C SER A 181 20.73 -21.31 -4.27
N ASP A 182 19.50 -21.09 -4.73
CA ASP A 182 19.16 -21.08 -6.16
C ASP A 182 19.80 -19.87 -6.86
N LEU A 183 19.79 -18.69 -6.21
CA LEU A 183 20.45 -17.49 -6.71
C LEU A 183 21.98 -17.69 -6.80
N TRP A 184 22.58 -18.35 -5.79
CA TRP A 184 24.01 -18.66 -5.78
C TRP A 184 24.40 -19.66 -6.87
N LYS A 185 23.62 -20.74 -7.03
CA LYS A 185 23.81 -21.74 -8.11
C LYS A 185 23.70 -21.07 -9.48
N TRP A 186 22.71 -20.20 -9.67
CA TRP A 186 22.57 -19.41 -10.90
C TRP A 186 23.77 -18.48 -11.12
N ALA A 187 24.25 -17.78 -10.09
CA ALA A 187 25.41 -16.89 -10.19
C ALA A 187 26.69 -17.64 -10.62
N ILE A 188 26.96 -18.80 -10.02
CA ILE A 188 28.11 -19.64 -10.41
C ILE A 188 27.95 -20.14 -11.85
N ALA A 189 26.76 -20.62 -12.24
CA ALA A 189 26.51 -21.13 -13.58
C ALA A 189 26.72 -20.07 -14.68
N ASN A 190 26.50 -18.79 -14.37
CA ASN A 190 26.71 -17.67 -15.31
C ASN A 190 28.11 -17.02 -15.19
N GLY A 191 28.99 -17.55 -14.34
CA GLY A 191 30.41 -17.20 -14.29
C GLY A 191 30.85 -16.27 -13.16
N VAL A 192 32.17 -16.20 -12.95
CA VAL A 192 32.82 -15.53 -11.80
C VAL A 192 32.52 -14.02 -11.72
N GLY A 193 32.20 -13.39 -12.85
CA GLY A 193 31.85 -11.96 -12.90
C GLY A 193 30.56 -11.61 -12.15
N ILE A 194 29.55 -12.49 -12.19
CA ILE A 194 28.29 -12.26 -11.47
C ILE A 194 28.48 -12.51 -9.97
N VAL A 195 29.28 -13.51 -9.61
CA VAL A 195 29.63 -13.80 -8.21
C VAL A 195 30.33 -12.60 -7.57
N SER A 196 31.32 -12.02 -8.26
CA SER A 196 32.04 -10.84 -7.76
C SER A 196 31.15 -9.60 -7.64
N LEU A 197 30.19 -9.41 -8.56
CA LEU A 197 29.19 -8.34 -8.46
C LEU A 197 28.25 -8.55 -7.26
N LEU A 198 27.79 -9.78 -7.02
CA LEU A 198 26.94 -10.13 -5.87
C LEU A 198 27.66 -9.87 -4.55
N VAL A 199 28.91 -10.32 -4.43
CA VAL A 199 29.75 -10.06 -3.23
C VAL A 199 29.96 -8.57 -3.03
N ALA A 200 30.24 -7.81 -4.09
CA ALA A 200 30.39 -6.37 -4.00
C ALA A 200 29.09 -5.68 -3.55
N ALA A 201 27.94 -6.09 -4.08
CA ALA A 201 26.63 -5.55 -3.69
C ALA A 201 26.31 -5.82 -2.20
N ILE A 202 26.58 -7.03 -1.72
CA ILE A 202 26.40 -7.39 -0.31
C ILE A 202 27.34 -6.56 0.58
N ALA A 203 28.61 -6.42 0.20
CA ALA A 203 29.57 -5.59 0.95
C ALA A 203 29.15 -4.11 0.98
N LEU A 204 28.65 -3.57 -0.13
CA LEU A 204 28.16 -2.19 -0.21
C LEU A 204 26.92 -1.99 0.67
N TRP A 205 26.04 -2.98 0.72
CA TRP A 205 24.86 -2.97 1.59
C TRP A 205 25.26 -2.91 3.07
N PHE A 206 26.22 -3.72 3.52
CA PHE A 206 26.75 -3.65 4.89
C PHE A 206 27.46 -2.32 5.20
N GLN A 207 28.18 -1.75 4.23
CA GLN A 207 28.77 -0.42 4.42
C GLN A 207 27.72 0.67 4.59
N MET A 208 26.59 0.58 3.88
CA MET A 208 25.46 1.48 4.10
C MET A 208 24.85 1.29 5.48
N ASP A 209 24.70 0.04 5.92
CA ASP A 209 24.08 -0.28 7.22
C ASP A 209 24.87 0.30 8.41
N SER A 210 26.20 0.22 8.35
CA SER A 210 27.09 0.80 9.38
C SER A 210 26.92 2.31 9.56
N LYS A 211 26.50 3.03 8.51
CA LYS A 211 26.21 4.47 8.61
C LYS A 211 24.83 4.71 9.19
N THR A 212 23.86 3.83 8.93
CA THR A 212 22.50 3.95 9.46
C THR A 212 22.47 3.86 10.98
N ASP A 213 23.30 3.01 11.59
CA ASP A 213 23.42 2.94 13.06
C ASP A 213 23.86 4.28 13.67
N LEU A 214 24.76 4.98 12.97
CA LEU A 214 25.24 6.30 13.38
C LEU A 214 24.10 7.34 13.32
N TYR A 215 23.34 7.37 12.22
CA TYR A 215 22.17 8.25 12.07
C TYR A 215 21.04 7.91 13.06
N LEU A 216 20.75 6.63 13.31
CA LEU A 216 19.75 6.19 14.28
C LEU A 216 20.12 6.62 15.70
N SER A 217 21.40 6.53 16.06
CA SER A 217 21.88 6.98 17.37
C SER A 217 21.71 8.49 17.56
N GLU A 218 21.93 9.29 16.51
CA GLU A 218 21.77 10.74 16.55
C GLU A 218 20.29 11.15 16.63
N ILE A 219 19.40 10.49 15.88
CA ILE A 219 17.95 10.70 15.98
C ILE A 219 17.45 10.34 17.40
N HIS A 220 17.93 9.23 17.97
CA HIS A 220 17.59 8.87 19.35
C HIS A 220 18.09 9.89 20.38
N ALA A 221 19.27 10.47 20.17
CA ALA A 221 19.79 11.53 21.03
C ALA A 221 18.91 12.79 20.98
N GLU A 222 18.49 13.22 19.79
CA GLU A 222 17.59 14.37 19.63
C GLU A 222 16.19 14.11 20.21
N LEU A 223 15.62 12.92 20.00
CA LEU A 223 14.34 12.55 20.63
C LEU A 223 14.43 12.53 22.17
N LYS A 224 15.55 12.05 22.73
CA LYS A 224 15.78 12.07 24.17
C LYS A 224 15.90 13.50 24.70
N LYS A 225 16.55 14.39 23.97
CA LYS A 225 16.67 15.81 24.30
C LYS A 225 15.31 16.51 24.27
N GLY A 226 14.51 16.27 23.24
CA GLY A 226 13.14 16.80 23.14
C GLY A 226 12.24 16.29 24.28
N ARG A 227 12.35 15.02 24.65
CA ARG A 227 11.62 14.45 25.80
C ARG A 227 12.00 15.13 27.12
N LEU A 228 13.29 15.32 27.38
CA LEU A 228 13.76 16.01 28.59
C LEU A 228 13.28 17.47 28.64
N GLN A 229 13.22 18.16 27.50
CA GLN A 229 12.66 19.52 27.43
C GLN A 229 11.17 19.54 27.77
N ILE A 230 10.38 18.57 27.28
CA ILE A 230 8.96 18.46 27.63
C ILE A 230 8.80 18.16 29.13
N GLU A 231 9.59 17.24 29.67
CA GLU A 231 9.58 16.91 31.10
C GLU A 231 9.95 18.14 31.97
N ASP A 232 10.95 18.94 31.55
CA ASP A 232 11.33 20.20 32.23
C ASP A 232 10.22 21.27 32.14
N LEU A 233 9.57 21.43 30.98
CA LEU A 233 8.44 22.35 30.81
C LEU A 233 7.22 21.95 31.65
N VAL A 234 6.94 20.64 31.75
CA VAL A 234 5.89 20.10 32.62
C VAL A 234 6.26 20.30 34.10
N ALA A 235 7.51 20.04 34.49
CA ALA A 235 7.99 20.20 35.86
C ALA A 235 7.98 21.67 36.31
N LYS A 236 8.34 22.61 35.42
CA LYS A 236 8.28 24.05 35.68
C LYS A 236 6.87 24.61 35.85
N LYS A 237 5.83 23.80 35.64
CA LYS A 237 4.44 24.15 35.92
C LYS A 237 3.93 25.37 35.13
N GLU A 238 4.67 25.79 34.09
CA GLU A 238 4.25 26.85 33.14
C GLU A 238 3.13 26.35 32.24
N LEU A 239 3.08 25.05 31.98
CA LEU A 239 1.86 24.36 31.54
C LEU A 239 0.98 24.09 32.76
N ARG A 240 0.44 25.16 33.37
CA ARG A 240 -0.88 25.03 33.98
C ARG A 240 -1.82 24.75 32.82
N CYS A 241 -2.05 23.47 32.55
CA CYS A 241 -3.34 23.07 32.05
C CYS A 241 -4.33 23.58 33.10
N GLU A 242 -4.87 24.77 32.91
CA GLU A 242 -6.12 25.11 33.54
C GLU A 242 -7.03 23.93 33.21
N PRO A 243 -7.55 23.21 34.21
CA PRO A 243 -8.55 22.21 33.93
C PRO A 243 -9.58 22.94 33.12
N ILE A 244 -9.74 22.55 31.85
CA ILE A 244 -10.83 23.01 31.02
C ILE A 244 -12.03 22.57 31.84
N ALA A 245 -12.61 23.50 32.61
CA ALA A 245 -13.83 23.27 33.35
C ALA A 245 -14.75 22.66 32.29
N PRO A 246 -15.27 21.44 32.52
CA PRO A 246 -16.03 20.73 31.52
C PRO A 246 -17.01 21.75 30.99
N THR A 247 -16.80 22.19 29.74
CA THR A 247 -17.65 23.20 29.13
C THR A 247 -19.01 22.59 29.32
N GLN A 248 -19.84 23.22 30.15
CA GLN A 248 -21.22 22.80 30.26
C GLN A 248 -21.69 22.92 28.83
N VAL A 249 -21.82 21.77 28.18
CA VAL A 249 -22.55 21.66 26.94
C VAL A 249 -23.95 21.94 27.44
N ASP A 250 -24.26 23.23 27.54
CA ASP A 250 -25.63 23.71 27.65
C ASP A 250 -26.37 22.88 26.62
N PRO A 251 -27.39 22.11 27.02
CA PRO A 251 -28.17 21.32 26.08
C PRO A 251 -28.67 22.32 25.05
N ALA A 252 -27.98 22.37 23.91
CA ALA A 252 -28.24 23.30 22.86
C ALA A 252 -29.70 23.10 22.52
N SER A 253 -30.47 24.14 22.85
CA SER A 253 -31.90 24.24 22.64
C SER A 253 -32.20 23.64 21.27
N ASN A 254 -32.87 22.49 21.30
CA ASN A 254 -33.31 21.71 20.16
C ASN A 254 -34.47 22.44 19.44
N GLU A 255 -34.35 23.76 19.22
CA GLU A 255 -35.46 24.63 18.84
C GLU A 255 -35.40 25.15 17.40
N THR A 256 -34.39 24.78 16.60
CA THR A 256 -34.34 25.14 15.17
C THR A 256 -34.53 23.97 14.21
N ALA A 257 -34.96 22.79 14.69
CA ALA A 257 -35.31 21.64 13.83
C ALA A 257 -36.76 21.65 13.30
N SER A 258 -37.62 22.62 13.66
CA SER A 258 -39.06 22.55 13.39
C SER A 258 -39.62 23.57 12.37
N LYS A 259 -38.78 24.11 11.46
CA LYS A 259 -39.26 24.99 10.37
C LYS A 259 -38.60 24.78 9.00
N LEU A 260 -38.23 23.55 8.63
CA LEU A 260 -38.16 23.18 7.20
C LEU A 260 -39.48 22.55 6.74
N LYS A 261 -40.47 23.43 6.58
CA LYS A 261 -41.75 23.12 5.92
C LYS A 261 -41.50 22.79 4.43
N THR A 262 -41.60 21.51 4.10
CA THR A 262 -42.53 20.91 3.12
C THR A 262 -42.71 21.44 1.69
N ASP A 263 -41.92 22.37 1.13
CA ASP A 263 -42.18 22.88 -0.24
C ASP A 263 -41.35 22.29 -1.40
N ARG A 264 -40.56 21.23 -1.19
CA ARG A 264 -39.67 20.67 -2.24
C ARG A 264 -39.93 19.22 -2.66
N LYS A 265 -41.19 18.77 -2.77
CA LYS A 265 -41.49 17.39 -3.23
C LYS A 265 -42.46 17.16 -4.42
N PRO A 266 -42.99 18.13 -5.19
CA PRO A 266 -43.73 17.79 -6.42
C PRO A 266 -42.81 17.54 -7.64
N LYS A 267 -41.71 18.28 -7.83
CA LYS A 267 -40.87 18.19 -9.04
C LYS A 267 -40.09 16.87 -9.16
N ALA A 268 -39.55 16.34 -8.06
CA ALA A 268 -38.78 15.09 -8.07
C ALA A 268 -39.64 13.87 -8.43
N LYS A 269 -40.90 13.82 -7.98
CA LYS A 269 -41.83 12.73 -8.30
C LYS A 269 -42.25 12.74 -9.77
N HIS A 270 -42.41 13.92 -10.37
CA HIS A 270 -42.72 14.04 -11.80
C HIS A 270 -41.54 13.59 -12.68
N LEU A 271 -40.30 13.97 -12.33
CA LEU A 271 -39.10 13.57 -13.06
C LEU A 271 -38.90 12.04 -13.03
N ARG A 272 -39.11 11.40 -11.87
CA ARG A 272 -39.05 9.93 -11.75
C ARG A 272 -40.11 9.23 -12.63
N ARG A 273 -41.35 9.72 -12.63
CA ARG A 273 -42.41 9.18 -13.50
C ARG A 273 -42.12 9.33 -14.99
N LYS A 274 -41.50 10.45 -15.40
CA LYS A 274 -41.15 10.70 -16.80
C LYS A 274 -40.02 9.77 -17.28
N ALA A 275 -38.98 9.60 -16.46
CA ALA A 275 -37.87 8.69 -16.75
C ALA A 275 -38.33 7.22 -16.85
N GLU A 276 -39.24 6.78 -15.97
CA GLU A 276 -39.76 5.41 -16.00
C GLU A 276 -40.64 5.14 -17.24
N ALA A 277 -41.43 6.13 -17.68
CA ALA A 277 -42.23 6.03 -18.89
C ALA A 277 -41.36 5.93 -20.17
N GLU A 278 -40.23 6.65 -20.24
CA GLU A 278 -39.26 6.52 -21.33
C GLU A 278 -38.61 5.14 -21.37
N ARG A 279 -38.22 4.60 -20.20
CA ARG A 279 -37.65 3.25 -20.10
C ARG A 279 -38.62 2.17 -20.61
N ARG A 280 -39.92 2.31 -20.32
CA ARG A 280 -40.95 1.40 -20.83
C ARG A 280 -41.15 1.49 -22.34
N LYS A 281 -40.96 2.67 -22.96
CA LYS A 281 -41.03 2.81 -24.43
C LYS A 281 -39.86 2.10 -25.12
N GLN A 282 -38.66 2.16 -24.55
CA GLN A 282 -37.47 1.50 -25.10
C GLN A 282 -37.55 -0.03 -24.99
N LEU A 283 -38.17 -0.54 -23.93
CA LEU A 283 -38.32 -1.97 -23.69
C LEU A 283 -39.51 -2.63 -24.41
N ARG A 284 -40.32 -1.87 -25.16
CA ARG A 284 -41.41 -2.48 -25.93
C ARG A 284 -40.82 -3.33 -27.06
N PRO A 285 -41.01 -4.66 -27.05
CA PRO A 285 -40.56 -5.50 -28.16
C PRO A 285 -41.23 -5.02 -29.43
N ARG A 286 -40.43 -4.72 -30.47
CA ARG A 286 -40.94 -4.44 -31.81
C ARG A 286 -41.79 -5.63 -32.22
N GLN A 287 -43.10 -5.45 -32.25
CA GLN A 287 -44.01 -6.46 -32.77
C GLN A 287 -43.55 -6.77 -34.19
N ARG A 288 -43.05 -7.99 -34.38
CA ARG A 288 -42.65 -8.48 -35.70
C ARG A 288 -43.92 -8.58 -36.51
N HIS A 289 -44.07 -7.72 -37.52
CA HIS A 289 -45.08 -7.91 -38.55
C HIS A 289 -44.83 -9.28 -39.18
N LYS A 290 -45.81 -10.16 -39.06
CA LYS A 290 -45.85 -11.43 -39.78
C LYS A 290 -46.16 -11.11 -41.25
N PRO A 291 -45.38 -11.63 -42.21
CA PRO A 291 -45.68 -11.51 -43.63
C PRO A 291 -46.96 -12.28 -44.00
#